data_AF-A0A3D2R8N5-F1
#
_entry.id   AF-A0A3D2R8N5-F1
#
_cell.length_a   1.000
_cell.length_b   1.000
_cell.length_c   1.000
_cell.angle_alpha   90.00
_cell.angle_beta   90.00
_cell.angle_gamma   90.00
#
_symmetry.space_group_name_H-M   'P 1'
#
loop_
_entity.id
_entity.type
_entity.pdbx_description
1 polymer ?
#
loop_
_entity_poly.entity_id
_entity_poly.type
_entity_poly.pdbx_seq_one_letter_code
_entity_poly.pdbx_strand_id
1 'polypeptide(L)'
;MSYASKRLNWIDQARGLAIFMVVYGHNFPSIEPYIYSVHVPLFFLISGIFQPAVVSSQQWIRRVKQLLIPYFFWATALFLFWWTVGRKFGKSSTQDLSVVDNFMGVFYAQGGPEYMDWGIPLWFLPCILLVFLMHSGITRFFKGKFQSILVLILGVVGILWAKATHIHLPWSIDVAMVALIFYHLGFALKNSLKDHPYTHKWWLIALLFGVHITGFYFNPEKVDM
;
A
#
# COMPACT_ATOMS: atom_id res chain seq x y z
N MET A 1 19.63 29.19 8.85
CA MET A 1 20.35 28.00 8.32
C MET A 1 19.34 26.90 8.06
N SER A 2 19.15 26.53 6.79
CA SER A 2 18.23 25.48 6.35
C SER A 2 18.78 24.12 6.75
N TYR A 3 18.13 23.42 7.69
CA TYR A 3 18.38 22.00 7.92
C TYR A 3 17.91 21.24 6.69
N ALA A 4 18.81 21.03 5.73
CA ALA A 4 18.61 20.04 4.69
C ALA A 4 18.41 18.69 5.40
N SER A 5 17.16 18.20 5.41
CA SER A 5 16.80 16.87 5.88
C SER A 5 17.78 15.86 5.28
N LYS A 6 18.68 15.31 6.11
CA LYS A 6 19.68 14.33 5.68
C LYS A 6 18.96 13.16 5.00
N ARG A 7 19.21 12.98 3.71
CA ARG A 7 18.66 11.88 2.91
C ARG A 7 19.13 10.56 3.50
N LEU A 8 18.21 9.61 3.68
CA LEU A 8 18.51 8.30 4.26
C LEU A 8 18.69 7.27 3.14
N ASN A 9 19.94 7.01 2.75
CA ASN A 9 20.27 6.17 1.59
C ASN A 9 19.64 4.76 1.65
N TRP A 10 19.58 4.14 2.83
CA TRP A 10 18.99 2.81 3.01
C TRP A 10 17.49 2.79 2.71
N ILE A 11 16.79 3.91 2.94
CA ILE A 11 15.36 4.00 2.62
C ILE A 11 15.15 4.01 1.12
N ASP A 12 16.00 4.73 0.38
CA ASP A 12 15.90 4.77 -1.07
C ASP A 12 16.26 3.40 -1.68
N GLN A 13 17.22 2.69 -1.09
CA GLN A 13 17.50 1.30 -1.44
C GLN A 13 16.30 0.38 -1.15
N ALA A 14 15.67 0.50 0.02
CA ALA A 14 14.50 -0.31 0.37
C ALA A 14 13.30 -0.03 -0.55
N ARG A 15 13.07 1.23 -0.92
CA ARG A 15 12.05 1.60 -1.93
C ARG A 15 12.40 1.03 -3.30
N GLY A 16 13.66 1.16 -3.72
CA GLY A 16 14.14 0.58 -4.97
C GLY A 16 13.95 -0.93 -5.03
N LEU A 17 14.26 -1.63 -3.93
CA LEU A 17 14.02 -3.07 -3.79
C LEU A 17 12.53 -3.41 -3.88
N ALA A 18 11.65 -2.65 -3.21
CA ALA A 18 10.21 -2.86 -3.28
C ALA A 18 9.67 -2.65 -4.71
N ILE A 19 10.16 -1.65 -5.45
CA ILE A 19 9.82 -1.43 -6.86
C ILE A 19 10.34 -2.59 -7.73
N PHE A 20 11.59 -3.02 -7.51
CA PHE A 20 12.17 -4.15 -8.21
C PHE A 20 11.34 -5.43 -7.99
N MET A 21 10.88 -5.66 -6.75
CA MET A 21 10.00 -6.78 -6.41
C MET A 21 8.69 -6.76 -7.20
N VAL A 22 8.05 -5.60 -7.40
CA VAL A 22 6.86 -5.46 -8.27
C VAL A 22 7.18 -5.95 -9.69
N VAL A 23 8.27 -5.44 -10.27
CA VAL A 23 8.68 -5.80 -11.63
C VAL A 23 9.00 -7.29 -11.73
N TYR A 24 9.77 -7.82 -10.78
CA TYR A 24 10.13 -9.23 -10.77
C TYR A 24 8.89 -10.13 -10.62
N GLY A 25 7.99 -9.84 -9.68
CA GLY A 25 6.79 -10.63 -9.43
C GLY A 25 5.89 -10.75 -10.65
N HIS A 26 5.78 -9.69 -11.45
CA HIS A 26 5.02 -9.70 -12.70
C HIS A 26 5.70 -10.44 -13.87
N ASN A 27 7.02 -10.58 -13.86
CA ASN A 27 7.77 -11.20 -14.96
C ASN A 27 8.18 -12.66 -14.66
N PHE A 28 8.28 -13.03 -13.39
CA PHE A 28 8.77 -14.33 -12.93
C PHE A 28 7.82 -14.92 -11.87
N PRO A 29 6.69 -15.54 -12.32
CA PRO A 29 5.58 -15.87 -11.44
C PRO A 29 5.84 -17.00 -10.43
N SER A 30 6.99 -17.69 -10.52
CA SER A 30 7.33 -18.84 -9.66
C SER A 30 7.29 -18.55 -8.16
N ILE A 31 7.51 -17.29 -7.76
CA ILE A 31 7.44 -16.83 -6.36
C ILE A 31 6.57 -15.58 -6.21
N GLU A 32 5.69 -15.30 -7.19
CA GLU A 32 4.84 -14.11 -7.21
C GLU A 32 4.01 -13.96 -5.93
N PRO A 33 3.26 -14.96 -5.43
CA PRO A 33 2.43 -14.77 -4.25
C PRO A 33 3.23 -14.36 -3.00
N TYR A 34 4.45 -14.91 -2.88
CA TYR A 34 5.37 -14.53 -1.80
C TYR A 34 5.85 -13.07 -1.96
N ILE A 35 6.25 -12.67 -3.16
CA ILE A 35 6.70 -11.31 -3.42
C ILE A 35 5.60 -10.29 -3.10
N TYR A 36 4.35 -10.61 -3.42
CA TYR A 36 3.18 -9.77 -3.13
C TYR A 36 2.94 -9.58 -1.63
N SER A 37 3.21 -10.60 -0.83
CA SER A 37 3.13 -10.50 0.64
C SER A 37 4.20 -9.58 1.26
N VAL A 38 5.26 -9.21 0.54
CA VAL A 38 6.39 -8.43 1.08
C VAL A 38 6.39 -6.98 0.64
N HIS A 39 6.29 -6.71 -0.67
CA HIS A 39 6.61 -5.39 -1.20
C HIS A 39 5.58 -4.31 -0.84
N VAL A 40 4.28 -4.64 -0.86
CA VAL A 40 3.21 -3.70 -0.50
C VAL A 40 3.27 -3.34 0.99
N PRO A 41 3.34 -4.29 1.95
CA PRO A 41 3.57 -3.98 3.36
C PRO A 41 4.83 -3.16 3.61
N LEU A 42 5.91 -3.41 2.87
CA LEU A 42 7.15 -2.64 2.96
C LEU A 42 6.94 -1.18 2.56
N PHE A 43 6.19 -0.88 1.49
CA PHE A 43 5.88 0.51 1.12
C PHE A 43 5.07 1.23 2.20
N PHE A 44 4.10 0.56 2.83
CA PHE A 44 3.32 1.13 3.92
C PHE A 44 4.20 1.40 5.15
N LEU A 45 5.05 0.45 5.53
CA LEU A 45 6.01 0.61 6.62
C LEU A 45 6.94 1.80 6.38
N ILE A 46 7.58 1.85 5.20
CA ILE A 46 8.46 2.96 4.83
C ILE A 46 7.71 4.29 4.87
N SER A 47 6.47 4.33 4.40
CA SER A 47 5.66 5.56 4.41
C SER A 47 5.35 6.04 5.84
N GLY A 48 5.10 5.11 6.77
CA GLY A 48 4.91 5.41 8.18
C GLY A 48 6.09 6.09 8.87
N ILE A 49 7.33 5.71 8.50
CA ILE A 49 8.57 6.32 9.03
C ILE A 49 8.63 7.84 8.79
N PHE A 50 8.05 8.30 7.68
CA PHE A 50 8.07 9.71 7.28
C PHE A 50 6.90 10.52 7.81
N GLN A 51 5.88 9.90 8.42
CA GLN A 51 4.79 10.68 8.97
C GLN A 51 5.24 11.51 10.18
N PRO A 52 4.99 12.84 10.17
CA PRO A 52 5.19 13.70 11.33
C PRO A 52 4.36 13.23 12.54
N ALA A 53 4.83 13.50 13.76
CA ALA A 53 4.08 13.14 14.98
C ALA A 53 2.75 13.88 15.08
N VAL A 54 2.71 15.12 14.61
CA VAL A 54 1.49 15.93 14.48
C VAL A 54 1.42 16.39 13.05
N VAL A 55 0.30 16.11 12.39
CA VAL A 55 0.07 16.49 11.00
C VAL A 55 -0.86 17.70 10.96
N SER A 56 -0.43 18.79 10.31
CA SER A 56 -1.23 20.00 10.15
C SER A 56 -2.25 19.86 9.00
N SER A 57 -3.30 20.68 9.02
CA SER A 57 -4.29 20.72 7.93
C SER A 57 -3.65 21.02 6.57
N GLN A 58 -2.60 21.86 6.54
CA GLN A 58 -1.86 22.15 5.31
C GLN A 58 -1.11 20.92 4.78
N GLN A 59 -0.55 20.09 5.67
CA GLN A 59 0.09 18.83 5.29
C GLN A 59 -0.94 17.81 4.79
N TRP A 60 -2.13 17.76 5.37
CA TRP A 60 -3.24 16.93 4.87
C TRP A 60 -3.59 17.31 3.43
N ILE A 61 -3.91 18.59 3.18
CA ILE A 61 -4.29 19.09 1.86
C ILE A 61 -3.17 18.83 0.85
N ARG A 62 -1.92 19.08 1.24
CA ARG A 62 -0.76 18.81 0.40
C ARG A 62 -0.67 17.32 0.02
N ARG A 63 -0.87 16.41 0.98
CA ARG A 63 -0.77 14.98 0.73
C ARG A 63 -1.90 14.46 -0.17
N VAL A 64 -3.12 14.95 0.05
CA VAL A 64 -4.28 14.70 -0.81
C VAL A 64 -3.96 15.12 -2.25
N LYS A 65 -3.51 16.36 -2.47
CA LYS A 65 -3.15 16.85 -3.81
C LYS A 65 -2.01 16.05 -4.45
N GLN A 66 -0.98 15.75 -3.67
CA GLN A 66 0.20 15.00 -4.15
C GLN A 66 -0.15 13.59 -4.63
N LEU A 67 -1.19 12.96 -4.09
CA LEU A 67 -1.59 11.60 -4.46
C LEU A 67 -2.77 11.58 -5.42
N LEU A 68 -3.84 12.34 -5.16
CA LEU A 68 -5.06 12.30 -5.98
C LEU A 68 -4.89 12.96 -7.35
N ILE A 69 -4.13 14.06 -7.46
CA ILE A 69 -3.92 14.70 -8.76
C ILE A 69 -3.23 13.74 -9.75
N PRO A 70 -2.06 13.15 -9.43
CA PRO A 70 -1.45 12.19 -10.36
C PRO A 70 -2.29 10.93 -10.51
N TYR A 71 -2.99 10.48 -9.46
CA TYR A 71 -3.91 9.34 -9.56
C TYR A 71 -4.99 9.58 -10.61
N PHE A 72 -5.79 10.65 -10.50
CA PHE A 72 -6.88 10.90 -11.44
C PHE A 72 -6.38 11.19 -12.85
N PHE A 73 -5.22 11.84 -12.98
CA PHE A 73 -4.58 12.04 -14.28
C PHE A 73 -4.24 10.69 -14.94
N TRP A 74 -3.49 9.83 -14.26
CA TRP A 74 -3.07 8.54 -14.83
C TRP A 74 -4.23 7.57 -14.98
N ALA A 75 -5.16 7.53 -14.04
CA ALA A 75 -6.34 6.69 -14.10
C ALA A 75 -7.20 7.02 -15.32
N THR A 76 -7.49 8.31 -15.54
CA THR A 76 -8.26 8.76 -16.70
C THR A 76 -7.49 8.49 -18.00
N ALA A 77 -6.19 8.79 -18.03
CA ALA A 77 -5.38 8.58 -19.23
C ALA A 77 -5.30 7.10 -19.64
N LEU A 78 -5.06 6.20 -18.68
CA LEU A 78 -4.99 4.75 -18.93
C LEU A 78 -6.36 4.18 -19.28
N PHE A 79 -7.43 4.61 -18.62
CA PHE A 79 -8.79 4.22 -19.00
C PHE A 79 -9.11 4.63 -20.44
N LEU A 80 -8.84 5.88 -20.83
CA LEU A 80 -9.08 6.36 -22.20
C LEU A 80 -8.24 5.61 -23.23
N PHE A 81 -6.97 5.34 -22.91
CA PHE A 81 -6.10 4.53 -23.76
C PHE A 81 -6.64 3.11 -23.91
N TRP A 82 -7.06 2.46 -22.82
CA TRP A 82 -7.63 1.13 -22.85
C TRP A 82 -8.93 1.10 -23.66
N TRP A 83 -9.84 2.03 -23.41
CA TRP A 83 -11.14 2.09 -24.12
C TRP A 83 -10.96 2.27 -25.63
N THR A 84 -10.06 3.16 -26.06
CA THR A 84 -9.89 3.51 -27.49
C THR A 84 -8.98 2.55 -28.24
N VAL A 85 -7.93 2.05 -27.58
CA VAL A 85 -6.86 1.25 -28.19
C VAL A 85 -6.74 -0.11 -27.51
N GLY A 86 -6.54 -0.13 -26.18
CA GLY A 86 -6.16 -1.34 -25.44
C GLY A 86 -7.14 -2.51 -25.59
N ARG A 87 -8.45 -2.24 -25.67
CA ARG A 87 -9.50 -3.24 -25.91
C ARG A 87 -9.38 -3.98 -27.25
N LYS A 88 -8.54 -3.51 -28.18
CA LYS A 88 -8.32 -4.17 -29.48
C LYS A 88 -7.14 -5.15 -29.46
N PHE A 89 -6.40 -5.22 -28.36
CA PHE A 89 -5.16 -6.00 -28.26
C PHE A 89 -5.09 -6.85 -26.98
N GLY A 90 -4.22 -7.85 -26.99
CA GLY A 90 -3.91 -8.67 -25.82
C GLY A 90 -5.12 -9.36 -25.21
N LYS A 91 -5.06 -9.62 -23.90
CA LYS A 91 -6.12 -10.30 -23.16
C LYS A 91 -7.46 -9.55 -23.21
N SER A 92 -7.42 -8.22 -23.10
CA SER A 92 -8.60 -7.35 -23.11
C SER A 92 -9.35 -7.36 -24.45
N SER A 93 -8.77 -7.86 -25.55
CA SER A 93 -9.47 -8.07 -26.83
C SER A 93 -10.40 -9.27 -26.85
N THR A 94 -10.15 -10.24 -25.96
CA THR A 94 -10.95 -11.46 -25.85
C THR A 94 -11.90 -11.44 -24.65
N GLN A 95 -11.63 -10.57 -23.68
CA GLN A 95 -12.48 -10.40 -22.50
C GLN A 95 -13.56 -9.36 -22.78
N ASP A 96 -14.82 -9.72 -22.53
CA ASP A 96 -15.94 -8.79 -22.63
C ASP A 96 -16.09 -7.96 -21.34
N LEU A 97 -15.07 -7.15 -21.06
CA LEU A 97 -15.06 -6.27 -19.90
C LEU A 97 -15.96 -5.05 -20.12
N SER A 98 -16.81 -4.77 -19.13
CA SER A 98 -17.71 -3.62 -19.12
C SER A 98 -16.94 -2.30 -19.10
N VAL A 99 -17.23 -1.43 -20.07
CA VAL A 99 -16.66 -0.07 -20.14
C VAL A 99 -17.18 0.78 -18.99
N VAL A 100 -18.44 0.59 -18.59
CA VAL A 100 -19.06 1.35 -17.51
C VAL A 100 -18.39 0.99 -16.19
N ASP A 101 -18.20 -0.29 -15.90
CA ASP A 101 -17.54 -0.72 -14.67
C ASP A 101 -16.08 -0.27 -14.66
N ASN A 102 -15.37 -0.41 -15.78
CA ASN A 102 -13.98 0.05 -15.88
C ASN A 102 -13.85 1.58 -15.77
N PHE A 103 -14.86 2.34 -16.21
CA PHE A 103 -14.93 3.79 -15.99
C PHE A 103 -15.20 4.11 -14.52
N MET A 104 -16.14 3.40 -13.89
CA MET A 104 -16.43 3.52 -12.46
C MET A 104 -15.19 3.21 -11.62
N GLY A 105 -14.30 2.32 -12.08
CA GLY A 105 -13.03 2.05 -11.45
C GLY A 105 -12.09 3.24 -11.28
N VAL A 106 -12.20 4.29 -12.11
CA VAL A 106 -11.46 5.55 -11.89
C VAL A 106 -11.83 6.17 -10.53
N PHE A 107 -13.07 6.00 -10.09
CA PHE A 107 -13.58 6.53 -8.82
C PHE A 107 -13.63 5.48 -7.72
N TYR A 108 -13.93 4.23 -8.05
CA TYR A 108 -14.01 3.13 -7.10
C TYR A 108 -12.62 2.67 -6.66
N ALA A 109 -11.60 2.82 -7.51
CA ALA A 109 -10.19 2.68 -7.18
C ALA A 109 -9.82 1.34 -6.54
N GLN A 110 -10.40 0.24 -7.03
CA GLN A 110 -10.10 -1.11 -6.57
C GLN A 110 -9.31 -1.90 -7.60
N GLY A 111 -8.20 -2.48 -7.14
CA GLY A 111 -7.32 -3.30 -7.96
C GLY A 111 -8.00 -4.58 -8.41
N GLY A 112 -8.20 -4.74 -9.71
CA GLY A 112 -8.74 -5.96 -10.29
C GLY A 112 -9.26 -5.76 -11.71
N PRO A 113 -9.48 -6.86 -12.45
CA PRO A 113 -9.96 -6.80 -13.83
C PRO A 113 -11.40 -6.29 -13.96
N GLU A 114 -12.20 -6.38 -12.89
CA GLU A 114 -13.61 -5.95 -12.88
C GLU A 114 -13.74 -4.43 -13.11
N TYR A 115 -12.93 -3.64 -12.39
CA TYR A 115 -13.04 -2.19 -12.38
C TYR A 115 -11.79 -1.47 -12.96
N MET A 116 -10.60 -2.07 -12.95
CA MET A 116 -9.36 -1.37 -13.30
C MET A 116 -8.38 -2.23 -14.11
N ASP A 117 -8.87 -3.01 -15.08
CA ASP A 117 -8.01 -3.86 -15.94
C ASP A 117 -6.88 -3.05 -16.62
N TRP A 118 -7.17 -1.78 -16.94
CA TRP A 118 -6.26 -0.84 -17.58
C TRP A 118 -5.14 -0.30 -16.70
N GLY A 119 -5.16 -0.53 -15.38
CA GLY A 119 -4.23 0.12 -14.47
C GLY A 119 -4.28 -0.40 -13.04
N ILE A 120 -4.35 -1.72 -12.87
CA ILE A 120 -4.50 -2.38 -11.56
C ILE A 120 -3.63 -1.70 -10.48
N PRO A 121 -2.31 -1.49 -10.63
CA PRO A 121 -1.48 -0.94 -9.54
C PRO A 121 -1.84 0.47 -9.04
N LEU A 122 -2.71 1.21 -9.74
CA LEU A 122 -3.13 2.55 -9.33
C LEU A 122 -4.00 2.56 -8.06
N TRP A 123 -4.62 1.44 -7.70
CA TRP A 123 -5.38 1.30 -6.43
C TRP A 123 -4.54 1.70 -5.20
N PHE A 124 -3.22 1.50 -5.28
CA PHE A 124 -2.29 1.78 -4.19
C PHE A 124 -2.25 3.26 -3.78
N LEU A 125 -2.48 4.20 -4.71
CA LEU A 125 -2.38 5.64 -4.46
C LEU A 125 -3.53 6.13 -3.54
N PRO A 126 -4.81 5.85 -3.83
CA PRO A 126 -5.92 6.13 -2.91
C PRO A 126 -5.80 5.36 -1.60
N CYS A 127 -5.37 4.09 -1.64
CA CYS A 127 -5.18 3.30 -0.43
C CYS A 127 -4.15 3.92 0.52
N ILE A 128 -2.95 4.26 0.05
CA ILE A 128 -1.92 4.88 0.90
C ILE A 128 -2.30 6.28 1.39
N LEU A 129 -3.12 7.01 0.62
CA LEU A 129 -3.73 8.25 1.09
C LEU A 129 -4.65 7.98 2.28
N LEU A 130 -5.55 7.01 2.19
CA LEU A 130 -6.46 6.64 3.27
C LEU A 130 -5.71 6.18 4.52
N VAL A 131 -4.70 5.32 4.35
CA VAL A 131 -3.84 4.89 5.48
C VAL A 131 -3.20 6.11 6.17
N PHE A 132 -2.67 7.07 5.40
CA PHE A 132 -2.13 8.31 5.94
C PHE A 132 -3.19 9.14 6.69
N LEU A 133 -4.39 9.32 6.13
CA LEU A 133 -5.47 10.10 6.74
C LEU A 133 -5.99 9.44 8.02
N MET A 134 -6.26 8.14 7.97
CA MET A 134 -6.69 7.33 9.12
C MET A 134 -5.63 7.37 10.21
N HIS A 135 -4.36 7.04 9.90
CA HIS A 135 -3.30 7.02 10.90
C HIS A 135 -3.03 8.41 11.49
N SER A 136 -3.00 9.46 10.66
CA SER A 136 -2.82 10.83 11.15
C SER A 136 -3.99 11.31 12.02
N GLY A 137 -5.22 10.95 11.67
CA GLY A 137 -6.41 11.16 12.52
C GLY A 137 -6.28 10.43 13.86
N ILE A 138 -5.89 9.15 13.84
CA ILE A 138 -5.67 8.35 15.06
C ILE A 138 -4.58 9.00 15.94
N THR A 139 -3.43 9.40 15.39
CA THR A 139 -2.35 10.05 16.16
C THR A 139 -2.73 11.41 16.74
N ARG A 140 -3.75 12.07 16.16
CA ARG A 140 -4.24 13.36 16.65
C ARG A 140 -5.03 13.19 17.95
N PHE A 141 -5.80 12.11 18.08
CA PHE A 141 -6.71 11.89 19.20
C PHE A 141 -6.21 10.84 20.22
N PHE A 142 -5.39 9.89 19.79
CA PHE A 142 -4.89 8.78 20.61
C PHE A 142 -3.36 8.74 20.62
N LYS A 143 -2.77 8.34 21.74
CA LYS A 143 -1.32 8.23 21.92
C LYS A 143 -0.92 6.94 22.63
N GLY A 144 0.33 6.53 22.42
CA GLY A 144 0.91 5.35 23.08
C GLY A 144 0.08 4.09 22.83
N LYS A 145 -0.19 3.32 23.88
CA LYS A 145 -0.89 2.02 23.77
C LYS A 145 -2.28 2.11 23.14
N PHE A 146 -3.04 3.18 23.40
CA PHE A 146 -4.40 3.33 22.84
C PHE A 146 -4.37 3.52 21.33
N GLN A 147 -3.35 4.21 20.83
CA GLN A 147 -3.10 4.34 19.39
C GLN A 147 -2.89 2.96 18.77
N SER A 148 -2.02 2.14 19.36
CA SER A 148 -1.69 0.79 18.86
C SER A 148 -2.87 -0.17 18.94
N ILE A 149 -3.67 -0.11 20.02
CA ILE A 149 -4.88 -0.93 20.18
C ILE A 149 -5.89 -0.60 19.08
N LEU A 150 -6.15 0.69 18.84
CA LEU A 150 -7.11 1.10 17.82
C LEU A 150 -6.66 0.67 16.41
N VAL A 151 -5.36 0.83 16.09
CA VAL A 151 -4.79 0.33 14.83
C VAL A 151 -4.98 -1.18 14.70
N LEU A 152 -4.74 -1.94 15.77
CA LEU A 152 -4.90 -3.39 15.74
C LEU A 152 -6.37 -3.80 15.54
N ILE A 153 -7.30 -3.12 16.22
CA ILE A 153 -8.75 -3.35 16.05
C ILE A 153 -9.15 -3.12 14.58
N LEU A 154 -8.76 -1.98 14.00
CA LEU A 154 -9.06 -1.69 12.59
C LEU A 154 -8.44 -2.72 11.65
N GLY A 155 -7.19 -3.12 11.89
CA GLY A 155 -6.54 -4.16 11.08
C GLY A 155 -7.25 -5.51 11.16
N VAL A 156 -7.68 -5.93 12.35
CA VAL A 156 -8.47 -7.15 12.53
C VAL A 156 -9.81 -7.03 11.82
N VAL A 157 -10.50 -5.89 11.92
CA VAL A 157 -11.76 -5.66 11.19
C VAL A 157 -11.54 -5.75 9.67
N GLY A 158 -10.44 -5.19 9.14
CA GLY A 158 -10.10 -5.31 7.72
C GLY A 158 -9.89 -6.77 7.28
N ILE A 159 -9.17 -7.57 8.09
CA ILE A 159 -8.97 -9.00 7.83
C ILE A 159 -10.30 -9.75 7.86
N LEU A 160 -11.14 -9.49 8.86
CA LEU A 160 -12.44 -10.13 8.98
C LEU A 160 -13.38 -9.74 7.82
N TRP A 161 -13.34 -8.48 7.39
CA TRP A 161 -14.11 -8.00 6.25
C TRP A 161 -13.73 -8.76 4.97
N ALA A 162 -12.44 -8.81 4.65
CA ALA A 162 -11.93 -9.52 3.47
C ALA A 162 -12.34 -11.00 3.44
N LYS A 163 -12.37 -11.67 4.62
CA LYS A 163 -12.77 -13.07 4.73
C LYS A 163 -14.29 -13.31 4.71
N ALA A 164 -15.08 -12.35 5.18
CA ALA A 164 -16.51 -12.55 5.39
C ALA A 164 -17.38 -12.08 4.22
N THR A 165 -17.00 -10.99 3.53
CA THR A 165 -17.92 -10.33 2.60
C THR A 165 -17.58 -10.57 1.14
N HIS A 166 -16.33 -10.92 0.80
CA HIS A 166 -15.80 -10.90 -0.58
C HIS A 166 -16.06 -9.58 -1.34
N ILE A 167 -16.50 -8.53 -0.63
CA ILE A 167 -16.85 -7.23 -1.20
C ILE A 167 -15.69 -6.29 -0.90
N HIS A 168 -15.10 -5.77 -1.96
CA HIS A 168 -14.11 -4.72 -1.84
C HIS A 168 -14.77 -3.38 -1.53
N LEU A 169 -14.07 -2.50 -0.81
CA LEU A 169 -14.59 -1.18 -0.51
C LEU A 169 -13.98 -0.14 -1.45
N PRO A 170 -14.70 0.97 -1.72
CA PRO A 170 -14.14 2.06 -2.52
C PRO A 170 -12.78 2.49 -1.97
N TRP A 171 -11.83 2.76 -2.86
CA TRP A 171 -10.47 3.21 -2.55
C TRP A 171 -9.66 2.21 -1.73
N SER A 172 -10.06 0.94 -1.79
CA SER A 172 -9.43 -0.15 -1.05
C SER A 172 -9.40 0.14 0.46
N ILE A 173 -10.50 0.65 1.02
CA ILE A 173 -10.61 0.93 2.47
C ILE A 173 -10.36 -0.35 3.29
N ASP A 174 -10.90 -1.47 2.83
CA ASP A 174 -10.69 -2.81 3.42
C ASP A 174 -9.20 -3.14 3.52
N VAL A 175 -8.44 -2.89 2.44
CA VAL A 175 -6.98 -3.03 2.43
C VAL A 175 -6.32 -2.00 3.35
N ALA A 176 -6.74 -0.74 3.28
CA ALA A 176 -6.17 0.35 4.07
C ALA A 176 -6.25 0.04 5.58
N MET A 177 -7.32 -0.60 6.03
CA MET A 177 -7.49 -1.04 7.41
C MET A 177 -6.41 -2.04 7.84
N VAL A 178 -6.06 -3.01 6.98
CA VAL A 178 -4.97 -3.97 7.25
C VAL A 178 -3.61 -3.27 7.16
N ALA A 179 -3.41 -2.44 6.14
CA ALA A 179 -2.17 -1.70 5.89
C ALA A 179 -1.79 -0.74 7.03
N LEU A 180 -2.77 -0.27 7.83
CA LEU A 180 -2.51 0.53 9.02
C LEU A 180 -1.55 -0.13 10.01
N ILE A 181 -1.52 -1.47 10.10
CA ILE A 181 -0.62 -2.20 11.00
C ILE A 181 0.83 -1.93 10.60
N PHE A 182 1.17 -2.14 9.33
CA PHE A 182 2.52 -1.94 8.79
C PHE A 182 2.93 -0.48 8.83
N TYR A 183 2.00 0.41 8.48
CA TYR A 183 2.23 1.84 8.52
C TYR A 183 2.48 2.34 9.94
N HIS A 184 1.69 1.90 10.92
CA HIS A 184 1.87 2.24 12.33
C HIS A 184 3.18 1.70 12.88
N LEU A 185 3.58 0.48 12.51
CA LEU A 185 4.88 -0.09 12.86
C LEU A 185 6.02 0.80 12.36
N GLY A 186 5.95 1.24 11.10
CA GLY A 186 6.91 2.20 10.54
C GLY A 186 6.97 3.52 11.32
N PHE A 187 5.81 4.05 11.71
CA PHE A 187 5.73 5.27 12.53
C PHE A 187 6.32 5.09 13.93
N ALA A 188 6.02 3.97 14.59
CA ALA A 188 6.50 3.67 15.94
C ALA A 188 8.02 3.45 15.96
N LEU A 189 8.58 2.80 14.93
CA LEU A 189 10.00 2.51 14.82
C LEU A 189 10.84 3.68 14.24
N LYS A 190 10.20 4.78 13.83
CA LYS A 190 10.86 5.82 13.03
C LYS A 190 12.09 6.45 13.71
N ASN A 191 12.08 6.62 15.03
CA ASN A 191 13.21 7.20 15.76
C ASN A 191 14.36 6.18 15.82
N SER A 192 14.06 4.95 16.25
CA SER A 192 15.02 3.85 16.29
C SER A 192 15.69 3.59 14.94
N LEU A 193 14.92 3.60 13.84
CA LEU A 193 15.44 3.35 12.48
C LEU A 193 16.24 4.54 11.91
N LYS A 194 15.97 5.77 12.35
CA LYS A 194 16.71 6.95 11.91
C LYS A 194 18.03 7.10 12.67
N ASP A 195 17.99 6.87 13.98
CA ASP A 195 19.15 7.04 14.84
C ASP A 195 20.12 5.86 14.72
N HIS A 196 19.59 4.65 14.53
CA HIS A 196 20.37 3.40 14.47
C HIS A 196 19.96 2.58 13.22
N PRO A 197 20.34 3.02 12.01
CA PRO A 197 19.94 2.37 10.76
C PRO A 197 20.51 0.95 10.62
N TYR A 198 21.65 0.68 11.25
CA TYR A 198 22.24 -0.65 11.35
C TYR A 198 21.90 -1.25 12.70
N THR A 199 20.89 -2.11 12.71
CA THR A 199 20.61 -2.89 13.92
C THR A 199 21.61 -4.06 13.94
N HIS A 200 22.37 -4.23 15.04
CA HIS A 200 23.12 -5.46 15.27
C HIS A 200 22.21 -6.68 15.54
N LYS A 201 20.88 -6.49 15.46
CA LYS A 201 19.84 -7.47 15.73
C LYS A 201 19.46 -8.24 14.45
N TRP A 202 20.45 -8.65 13.66
CA TRP A 202 20.25 -9.48 12.47
C TRP A 202 19.44 -10.75 12.77
N TRP A 203 19.60 -11.30 13.97
CA TRP A 203 18.82 -12.43 14.45
C TRP A 203 17.31 -12.15 14.55
N LEU A 204 16.88 -10.92 14.91
CA LEU A 204 15.46 -10.55 14.94
C LEU A 204 14.91 -10.41 13.52
N ILE A 205 15.69 -9.84 12.60
CA ILE A 205 15.31 -9.76 11.19
C ILE A 205 15.17 -11.16 10.61
N ALA A 206 16.15 -12.04 10.87
CA ALA A 206 16.11 -13.44 10.44
C ALA A 206 14.92 -14.19 11.07
N LEU A 207 14.61 -13.96 12.35
CA LEU A 207 13.46 -14.54 13.02
C LEU A 207 12.14 -14.07 12.39
N LEU A 208 11.96 -12.76 12.19
CA LEU A 208 10.76 -12.21 11.56
C LEU A 208 10.60 -12.71 10.12
N PHE A 209 11.70 -12.81 9.38
CA PHE A 209 11.72 -13.38 8.04
C PHE A 209 11.37 -14.88 8.05
N GLY A 210 11.91 -15.64 9.01
CA GLY A 210 11.56 -17.05 9.20
C GLY A 210 10.10 -17.26 9.58
N VAL A 211 9.55 -16.43 10.48
CA VAL A 211 8.12 -16.43 10.83
C VAL A 211 7.26 -16.08 9.62
N HIS A 212 7.66 -15.11 8.82
CA HIS A 212 6.95 -14.72 7.60
C HIS A 212 6.94 -15.84 6.55
N ILE A 213 8.10 -16.46 6.28
CA ILE A 213 8.20 -17.62 5.38
C ILE A 213 7.35 -18.78 5.88
N THR A 214 7.41 -19.07 7.18
CA THR A 214 6.63 -20.16 7.80
C THR A 214 5.13 -19.88 7.69
N GLY A 215 4.71 -18.65 8.00
CA GLY A 215 3.31 -18.23 7.87
C GLY A 215 2.81 -18.31 6.43
N PHE A 216 3.63 -17.88 5.46
CA PHE A 216 3.33 -18.01 4.04
C PHE A 216 3.25 -19.49 3.60
N TYR A 217 4.15 -20.35 4.08
CA TYR A 217 4.13 -21.78 3.78
C TYR A 217 2.81 -22.45 4.22
N PHE A 218 2.27 -22.05 5.37
CA PHE A 218 0.98 -22.56 5.86
C PHE A 218 -0.24 -21.88 5.24
N ASN A 219 -0.07 -20.74 4.56
CA ASN A 219 -1.15 -20.05 3.87
C ASN A 219 -0.62 -19.36 2.59
N PRO A 220 -0.35 -20.12 1.51
CA PRO A 220 0.33 -19.62 0.31
C PRO A 220 -0.61 -18.81 -0.61
N GLU A 221 -1.77 -18.38 -0.11
CA GLU A 221 -2.70 -17.56 -0.87
C GLU A 221 -2.04 -16.24 -1.26
N LYS A 222 -2.26 -15.82 -2.51
CA LYS A 222 -1.84 -14.51 -2.97
C LYS A 222 -2.60 -13.46 -2.15
N VAL A 223 -1.89 -12.77 -1.29
CA VAL A 223 -2.41 -11.62 -0.58
C VAL A 223 -2.27 -10.43 -1.53
N ASP A 224 -3.29 -10.22 -2.35
CA ASP A 224 -3.52 -8.93 -3.00
C ASP A 224 -4.02 -7.97 -1.90
N MET A 225 -3.09 -7.55 -1.03
CA MET A 225 -3.23 -6.32 -0.28
C MET A 225 -3.09 -5.19 -1.29
#